data_AF-A0A0C2J4C7-F1
#
_entry.id   AF-A0A0C2J4C7-F1
#
_cell.length_a   1.000
_cell.length_b   1.000
_cell.length_c   1.000
_cell.angle_alpha   90.00
_cell.angle_beta   90.00
_cell.angle_gamma   90.00
#
_symmetry.space_group_name_H-M   'P 1'
#
loop_
_entity.id
_entity.type
_entity.pdbx_description
1 polymer ?
#
loop_
_entity_poly.entity_id
_entity_poly.type
_entity_poly.pdbx_seq_one_letter_code
_entity_poly.pdbx_strand_id
1 'polypeptide(L)'
;MNRLSTKPVPNVVRYSGKKKGRVRYLIIDPKDACLQIPLDDSSSDVTTISTHIGFFRYRRLPFVVSSAPAIFQNFMDRVLHGISSTTCYIDDIIVTGKTDSEHLENLRRPR
;
A
#
# COMPACT_ATOMS: atom_id res chain seq x y z
N MET A 1 11.05 -16.63 6.29
CA MET A 1 9.65 -16.39 6.69
C MET A 1 9.51 -14.93 7.11
N ASN A 2 8.87 -14.10 6.30
CA ASN A 2 8.66 -12.68 6.64
C ASN A 2 7.39 -12.54 7.48
N ARG A 3 7.56 -12.28 8.78
CA ARG A 3 6.44 -11.93 9.66
C ARG A 3 5.87 -10.59 9.20
N LEU A 4 4.57 -10.55 8.86
CA LEU A 4 3.89 -9.31 8.48
C LEU A 4 3.88 -8.38 9.70
N SER A 5 4.75 -7.37 9.68
CA SER A 5 4.90 -6.41 10.78
C SER A 5 3.90 -5.26 10.62
N THR A 6 3.10 -5.03 11.67
CA THR A 6 2.19 -3.89 11.77
C THR A 6 2.94 -2.69 12.35
N LYS A 7 3.25 -1.72 11.50
CA LYS A 7 3.63 -0.37 11.94
C LYS A 7 2.39 0.53 11.86
N PRO A 8 2.21 1.47 12.80
CA PRO A 8 1.08 2.39 12.73
C PRO A 8 1.13 3.19 11.43
N VAL A 9 -0.01 3.29 10.76
CA VAL A 9 -0.16 4.13 9.56
C VAL A 9 0.14 5.58 9.96
N PRO A 10 0.99 6.30 9.22
CA PRO A 10 1.30 7.68 9.54
C PRO A 10 0.04 8.55 9.49
N ASN A 11 -0.08 9.53 10.41
CA ASN A 11 -1.22 10.44 10.35
C ASN A 11 -1.15 11.35 9.10
N VAL A 12 -2.31 11.84 8.69
CA VAL A 12 -2.46 12.70 7.50
C VAL A 12 -1.57 13.95 7.58
N VAL A 13 -1.42 14.55 8.77
CA VAL A 13 -0.61 15.78 8.95
C VAL A 13 0.88 15.52 8.64
N ARG A 14 1.44 14.43 9.19
CA ARG A 14 2.83 14.00 8.94
C ARG A 14 3.02 13.62 7.48
N TYR A 15 2.00 13.03 6.88
CA TYR A 15 2.01 12.64 5.49
C TYR A 15 2.03 13.86 4.55
N SER A 16 1.19 14.86 4.80
CA SER A 16 1.12 16.11 4.04
C SER A 16 2.40 16.96 4.15
N GLY A 17 3.10 16.91 5.29
CA GLY A 17 4.36 17.62 5.49
C GLY A 17 5.46 17.26 4.47
N LYS A 18 5.46 16.03 3.94
CA LYS A 18 6.41 15.56 2.92
C LYS A 18 6.18 16.14 1.52
N LYS A 19 5.07 16.85 1.32
CA LYS A 19 4.61 17.33 0.00
C LYS A 19 4.70 18.85 -0.16
N LYS A 20 5.26 19.57 0.83
CA LYS A 20 5.41 21.03 0.79
C LYS A 20 6.19 21.48 -0.45
N GLY A 21 5.64 22.43 -1.20
CA GLY A 21 6.27 23.01 -2.40
C GLY A 21 6.10 22.20 -3.69
N ARG A 22 5.26 21.15 -3.70
CA ARG A 22 4.89 20.43 -4.93
C ARG A 22 3.53 20.90 -5.44
N VAL A 23 3.42 21.06 -6.75
CA VAL A 23 2.28 21.70 -7.42
C VAL A 23 1.45 20.67 -8.21
N ARG A 24 2.07 19.57 -8.64
CA ARG A 24 1.40 18.49 -9.38
C ARG A 24 1.32 17.21 -8.56
N TYR A 25 0.16 16.56 -8.65
CA TYR A 25 -0.18 15.33 -7.95
C TYR A 25 -0.86 14.36 -8.91
N LEU A 26 -0.45 13.10 -8.87
CA LEU A 26 -1.14 11.98 -9.49
C LEU A 26 -1.35 10.93 -8.40
N ILE A 27 -2.57 10.42 -8.33
CA ILE A 27 -2.95 9.33 -7.45
C ILE A 27 -3.18 8.11 -8.34
N ILE A 28 -2.51 7.02 -8.01
CA ILE A 28 -2.68 5.72 -8.64
C ILE A 28 -3.33 4.83 -7.59
N ASP A 29 -4.51 4.33 -7.92
CA ASP A 29 -5.25 3.34 -7.12
C ASP A 29 -4.97 1.94 -7.70
N PRO A 30 -4.15 1.11 -7.03
CA PRO A 30 -3.85 -0.24 -7.48
C PRO A 30 -5.07 -1.14 -7.33
N LYS A 31 -5.49 -1.75 -8.44
CA LYS A 31 -6.56 -2.76 -8.40
C LYS A 31 -6.24 -3.85 -7.38
N ASP A 32 -7.21 -4.15 -6.53
CA ASP A 32 -7.14 -5.23 -5.53
C ASP A 32 -5.89 -5.12 -4.61
N ALA A 33 -5.47 -3.90 -4.26
CA ALA A 33 -4.21 -3.58 -3.57
C ALA A 33 -3.79 -4.59 -2.48
N CYS A 34 -4.55 -4.71 -1.38
CA CYS A 34 -4.22 -5.63 -0.29
C CYS A 34 -4.19 -7.10 -0.75
N LEU A 35 -5.06 -7.48 -1.68
CA LEU A 35 -5.11 -8.82 -2.26
C LEU A 35 -3.90 -9.11 -3.16
N GLN A 36 -2.94 -8.20 -3.35
CA GLN A 36 -1.66 -8.51 -3.99
C GLN A 36 -0.65 -9.14 -3.02
N ILE A 37 -0.86 -9.04 -1.71
CA ILE A 37 0.06 -9.55 -0.68
C ILE A 37 -0.30 -11.00 -0.33
N PRO A 38 0.58 -11.99 -0.56
CA PRO A 38 0.35 -13.38 -0.16
C PRO A 38 0.38 -13.52 1.37
N LEU A 39 -0.48 -14.39 1.89
CA LEU A 39 -0.46 -14.80 3.30
C LEU A 39 0.33 -16.10 3.46
N ASP A 40 1.00 -16.26 4.60
CA ASP A 40 1.49 -17.56 5.05
C ASP A 40 0.33 -18.44 5.54
N ASP A 41 0.55 -19.75 5.66
CA ASP A 41 -0.51 -20.70 6.03
C ASP A 41 -1.19 -20.36 7.37
N SER A 42 -0.41 -19.94 8.39
CA SER A 42 -0.96 -19.60 9.70
C SER A 42 -1.84 -18.34 9.65
N SER A 43 -1.44 -17.34 8.87
CA SER A 43 -2.24 -16.15 8.61
C SER A 43 -3.47 -16.47 7.74
N SER A 44 -3.36 -17.41 6.80
CA SER A 44 -4.49 -17.85 5.98
C SER A 44 -5.59 -18.49 6.83
N ASP A 45 -5.23 -19.35 7.77
CA ASP A 45 -6.18 -20.07 8.63
C ASP A 45 -7.04 -19.13 9.48
N VAL A 46 -6.45 -18.05 10.02
CA VAL A 46 -7.19 -17.05 10.83
C VAL A 46 -8.07 -16.11 9.98
N THR A 47 -7.97 -16.18 8.66
CA THR A 47 -8.83 -15.43 7.72
C THR A 47 -9.96 -16.30 7.15
N THR A 48 -10.26 -17.43 7.79
CA THR A 48 -11.34 -18.33 7.35
C THR A 48 -12.70 -17.65 7.47
N ILE A 49 -13.48 -17.71 6.38
CA ILE A 49 -14.87 -17.28 6.31
C ILE A 49 -15.80 -18.50 6.25
N SER A 50 -16.95 -18.37 6.90
CA SER A 50 -18.02 -19.37 6.86
C SER A 50 -19.05 -18.99 5.81
N THR A 51 -19.45 -19.95 4.98
CA THR A 51 -20.50 -19.80 3.97
C THR A 51 -21.49 -20.96 4.07
N HIS A 52 -22.66 -20.84 3.44
CA HIS A 52 -23.66 -21.91 3.40
C HIS A 52 -23.18 -23.22 2.75
N ILE A 53 -22.08 -23.19 1.99
CA ILE A 53 -21.47 -24.37 1.34
C ILE A 53 -20.16 -24.82 1.99
N GLY A 54 -19.77 -24.21 3.12
CA GLY A 54 -18.57 -24.61 3.86
C GLY A 54 -17.60 -23.46 4.15
N PHE A 55 -16.39 -23.84 4.56
CA PHE A 55 -15.34 -22.92 5.01
C PHE A 55 -14.32 -22.62 3.92
N PHE A 56 -13.99 -21.34 3.76
CA PHE A 56 -12.98 -20.88 2.81
C PHE A 56 -11.96 -20.01 3.53
N ARG A 57 -10.68 -20.11 3.15
CA ARG A 57 -9.61 -19.27 3.70
C ARG A 57 -8.98 -18.40 2.63
N TYR A 58 -8.63 -17.16 2.98
CA TYR A 58 -7.94 -16.28 2.05
C TYR A 58 -6.47 -16.69 1.90
N ARG A 59 -5.97 -16.76 0.67
CA ARG A 59 -4.54 -16.96 0.38
C ARG A 59 -3.74 -15.65 0.28
N ARG A 60 -4.44 -14.52 0.28
CA ARG A 60 -3.88 -13.17 0.15
C ARG A 60 -4.60 -12.24 1.11
N LEU A 61 -3.92 -11.17 1.54
CA LEU A 61 -4.37 -10.30 2.61
C LEU A 61 -5.74 -9.67 2.27
N PRO A 62 -6.83 -10.04 2.97
CA PRO A 62 -8.15 -9.49 2.68
C PRO A 62 -8.32 -8.12 3.33
N PHE A 63 -9.10 -7.23 2.71
CA PHE A 63 -9.40 -5.90 3.28
C PHE A 63 -10.22 -5.94 4.57
N VAL A 64 -10.85 -7.09 4.88
CA VAL A 64 -11.74 -7.24 6.03
C VAL A 64 -11.01 -7.32 7.37
N VAL A 65 -9.69 -7.49 7.38
CA VAL A 65 -8.91 -7.51 8.63
C VAL A 65 -8.40 -6.11 8.96
N SER A 66 -8.56 -5.70 10.22
CA SER A 66 -8.18 -4.36 10.68
C SER A 66 -6.69 -4.04 10.52
N SER A 67 -5.84 -5.07 10.47
CA SER A 67 -4.40 -4.95 10.26
C SER A 67 -4.01 -4.76 8.79
N ALA A 68 -4.91 -4.99 7.82
CA ALA A 68 -4.57 -4.97 6.40
C ALA A 68 -3.98 -3.63 5.92
N PRO A 69 -4.57 -2.45 6.25
CA PRO A 69 -4.01 -1.16 5.85
C PRO A 69 -2.57 -0.94 6.35
N ALA A 70 -2.29 -1.32 7.60
CA ALA A 70 -0.96 -1.17 8.20
C ALA A 70 0.08 -2.10 7.57
N ILE A 71 -0.33 -3.34 7.26
CA ILE A 71 0.52 -4.31 6.58
C ILE A 71 0.84 -3.83 5.16
N PHE A 72 -0.19 -3.40 4.42
CA PHE A 72 -0.02 -2.91 3.05
C PHE A 72 0.82 -1.62 2.99
N GLN A 73 0.58 -0.67 3.89
CA GLN A 73 1.42 0.53 4.02
C GLN A 73 2.91 0.18 4.24
N ASN A 74 3.21 -0.72 5.17
CA ASN A 74 4.59 -1.12 5.45
C ASN A 74 5.22 -1.89 4.28
N PHE A 75 4.44 -2.69 3.56
CA PHE A 75 4.89 -3.33 2.33
C PHE A 75 5.22 -2.29 1.26
N MET A 76 4.32 -1.35 1.00
CA MET A 76 4.49 -0.31 0.00
C MET A 76 5.60 0.69 0.35
N ASP A 77 5.82 1.00 1.63
CA ASP A 77 6.95 1.81 2.07
C ASP A 77 8.30 1.16 1.71
N ARG A 78 8.38 -0.17 1.75
CA ARG A 78 9.58 -0.93 1.33
C ARG A 78 9.69 -1.01 -0.17
N VAL A 79 8.58 -1.27 -0.86
CA VAL A 79 8.52 -1.28 -2.32
C VAL A 79 9.00 0.09 -2.81
N LEU A 80 8.35 1.18 -2.43
CA LEU A 80 8.66 2.53 -2.91
C LEU A 80 9.94 3.15 -2.33
N HIS A 81 10.67 2.42 -1.48
CA HIS A 81 11.92 2.90 -0.90
C HIS A 81 12.91 3.27 -2.00
N GLY A 82 13.52 4.46 -1.89
CA GLY A 82 14.47 4.98 -2.87
C GLY A 82 13.84 5.70 -4.08
N ILE A 83 12.52 5.56 -4.31
CA ILE A 83 11.83 6.30 -5.37
C ILE A 83 11.45 7.69 -4.86
N SER A 84 12.21 8.70 -5.30
CA SER A 84 11.95 10.08 -4.93
C SER A 84 10.60 10.57 -5.48
N SER A 85 9.96 11.50 -4.77
CA SER A 85 8.68 12.10 -5.16
C SER A 85 7.48 11.14 -5.29
N THR A 86 7.63 9.89 -4.84
CA THR A 86 6.57 8.88 -4.78
C THR A 86 6.40 8.41 -3.33
N THR A 87 5.16 8.23 -2.90
CA THR A 87 4.84 7.74 -1.55
C THR A 87 3.50 7.03 -1.57
N CYS A 88 3.31 6.05 -0.67
CA CYS A 88 2.02 5.38 -0.51
C CYS A 88 1.28 5.92 0.72
N TYR A 89 -0.04 5.99 0.67
CA TYR A 89 -0.91 6.19 1.81
C TYR A 89 -2.08 5.21 1.74
N ILE A 90 -2.08 4.20 2.60
CA ILE A 90 -3.02 3.07 2.54
C ILE A 90 -2.96 2.44 1.15
N ASP A 91 -4.01 2.52 0.35
CA ASP A 91 -4.14 1.98 -1.00
C ASP A 91 -3.61 2.94 -2.08
N ASP A 92 -3.56 4.24 -1.81
CA ASP A 92 -3.15 5.24 -2.78
C ASP A 92 -1.63 5.34 -2.94
N ILE A 93 -1.14 5.18 -4.17
CA ILE A 93 0.22 5.58 -4.54
C ILE A 93 0.17 7.00 -5.07
N ILE A 94 0.92 7.90 -4.44
CA ILE A 94 0.92 9.32 -4.76
C ILE A 94 2.28 9.71 -5.34
N VAL A 95 2.25 10.09 -6.61
CA VAL A 95 3.39 10.65 -7.34
C VAL A 95 3.23 12.16 -7.38
N THR A 96 4.34 12.88 -7.26
CA THR A 96 4.33 14.34 -7.13
C THR A 96 5.43 15.00 -7.96
N GLY A 97 5.28 16.27 -8.29
CA GLY A 97 6.28 17.06 -9.03
C GLY A 97 6.09 18.57 -8.86
N LYS A 98 7.13 19.36 -9.15
CA LYS A 98 7.04 20.83 -9.14
C LYS A 98 6.57 21.38 -10.48
N THR A 99 6.92 20.70 -11.58
CA THR A 99 6.49 21.04 -12.95
C THR A 99 5.85 19.83 -13.63
N ASP A 100 5.16 20.03 -14.75
CA ASP A 100 4.58 18.93 -15.54
C ASP A 100 5.65 17.98 -16.09
N SER A 101 6.77 18.53 -16.56
CA SER A 101 7.88 17.73 -17.07
C SER A 101 8.51 16.86 -15.98
N GLU A 102 8.77 17.42 -14.79
CA GLU A 102 9.29 16.65 -13.65
C GLU A 102 8.29 15.58 -13.20
N HIS A 103 7.01 15.93 -13.16
CA HIS A 103 5.96 15.00 -12.74
C HIS A 103 5.84 13.79 -13.69
N LEU A 104 5.91 14.02 -15.01
CA LEU A 104 5.92 12.96 -16.03
C LEU A 104 7.19 12.13 -15.98
N GLU A 105 8.35 12.74 -15.74
CA GLU A 105 9.61 11.99 -15.56
C GLU A 105 9.53 11.06 -14.33
N ASN A 106 9.03 11.57 -13.20
CA ASN A 106 8.85 10.80 -11.97
C ASN A 106 7.93 9.59 -12.17
N LEU A 107 6.93 9.69 -13.05
CA LEU A 107 6.03 8.58 -13.39
C LEU A 107 6.71 7.53 -14.28
N ARG A 108 7.60 7.96 -15.19
CA ARG A 108 8.21 7.09 -16.21
C ARG A 108 9.47 6.38 -15.74
N ARG A 109 10.09 6.79 -14.63
CA ARG A 109 11.34 6.20 -14.15
C ARG A 109 11.18 4.69 -13.90
N PRO A 110 11.87 3.83 -14.68
CA PRO A 110 11.93 2.41 -14.35
C PRO A 110 12.81 2.22 -13.10
N ARG A 111 12.54 1.13 -12.37
CA ARG A 111 13.46 0.63 -11.35
C ARG A 111 14.64 -0.08 -11.97
#